data_AF-A0A7J2JQ82-F1
#
_entry.id   AF-A0A7J2JQ82-F1
#
_cell.length_a   1.000
_cell.length_b   1.000
_cell.length_c   1.000
_cell.angle_alpha   90.00
_cell.angle_beta   90.00
_cell.angle_gamma   90.00
#
_symmetry.space_group_name_H-M   'P 1'
#
loop_
_entity.id
_entity.type
_entity.pdbx_description
1 polymer ?
#
loop_
_entity_poly.entity_id
_entity_poly.type
_entity_poly.pdbx_seq_one_letter_code
_entity_poly.pdbx_strand_id
1 'polypeptide(L)' 'MREWFGVDLSDLYLIRSGKKRIRGTTMEAGGLEIRDVIRGIYLAKKAPYGYIISIEGSFIVGKGATKHVVELDDEQFSR' A
#
# COMPACT_ATOMS: atom_id res chain seq x y z
N MET A 1 -3.48 -2.69 7.12
CA MET A 1 -2.48 -3.37 6.27
C MET A 1 -2.06 -4.70 6.90
N ARG A 2 -1.36 -4.74 8.03
CA ARG A 2 -1.00 -6.01 8.71
C ARG A 2 -2.17 -6.96 8.97
N GLU A 3 -3.28 -6.46 9.51
CA GLU A 3 -4.45 -7.30 9.78
C GLU A 3 -5.09 -7.89 8.52
N TRP A 4 -5.12 -7.09 7.45
CA TRP A 4 -5.80 -7.38 6.19
C TRP A 4 -4.95 -8.20 5.21
N PHE A 5 -3.66 -7.90 5.09
CA PHE A 5 -2.78 -8.52 4.10
C PHE A 5 -1.63 -9.31 4.74
N GLY A 6 -1.48 -9.26 6.06
CA GLY A 6 -0.40 -9.95 6.75
C GLY A 6 1.00 -9.36 6.53
N VAL A 7 1.07 -8.17 5.92
CA VAL A 7 2.33 -7.49 5.60
C VAL A 7 2.78 -6.58 6.74
N ASP A 8 4.09 -6.56 7.00
CA ASP A 8 4.74 -5.50 7.76
C ASP A 8 5.27 -4.42 6.80
N LEU A 9 4.96 -3.16 7.09
CA LEU A 9 5.37 -1.99 6.30
C LEU A 9 6.17 -1.01 7.16
N SER A 10 6.79 -1.50 8.23
CA SER A 10 7.59 -0.72 9.18
C SER A 10 8.76 0.02 8.52
N ASP A 11 9.30 -0.50 7.43
CA ASP A 11 10.34 0.15 6.62
C ASP A 11 9.85 1.36 5.80
N LEU A 12 8.54 1.60 5.75
CA LEU A 12 7.94 2.73 5.05
C LEU A 12 7.42 3.78 6.02
N TYR A 13 7.73 5.05 5.76
CA TYR A 13 7.05 6.14 6.43
C TYR A 13 5.67 6.34 5.80
N LEU A 14 4.62 6.02 6.56
CA LEU A 14 3.24 6.06 6.07
C LEU A 14 2.59 7.42 6.34
N ILE A 15 2.19 8.10 5.27
CA ILE A 15 1.47 9.38 5.35
C ILE A 15 0.01 9.22 4.91
N ARG A 16 -0.87 9.99 5.54
CA ARG A 16 -2.25 10.13 5.09
C ARG A 16 -2.33 11.28 4.10
N SER A 17 -2.92 11.02 2.95
CA SER A 17 -3.26 12.02 1.94
C SER A 17 -4.77 12.03 1.77
N GLY A 18 -5.33 13.13 1.25
CA GLY A 18 -6.77 13.41 1.22
C GLY A 18 -7.67 12.23 0.80
N LYS A 19 -8.96 12.30 1.16
CA LYS A 19 -9.96 11.23 0.90
C LYS A 19 -9.55 9.84 1.44
N LYS A 20 -8.95 9.80 2.64
CA LYS A 20 -8.56 8.57 3.36
C LYS A 20 -7.52 7.70 2.61
N ARG A 21 -6.67 8.33 1.81
CA ARG A 21 -5.58 7.65 1.10
C ARG A 21 -4.38 7.48 2.03
N ILE A 22 -3.66 6.38 1.85
CA ILE A 22 -2.41 6.07 2.51
C ILE A 22 -1.34 6.05 1.43
N ARG A 23 -0.23 6.71 1.70
CA ARG A 23 0.95 6.70 0.85
C ARG A 23 2.15 6.23 1.66
N GLY A 24 3.05 5.49 1.02
CA GLY A 24 4.36 5.12 1.58
C GLY A 24 5.43 6.04 1.00
N THR A 25 6.32 6.53 1.85
CA THR A 25 7.44 7.39 1.47
C THR A 25 8.66 7.06 2.33
N THR A 26 9.82 7.62 2.01
CA THR A 26 10.96 7.67 2.94
C THR A 26 10.68 8.68 4.05
N MET A 27 11.41 8.54 5.17
CA MET A 27 11.28 9.44 6.32
C MET A 27 11.66 10.88 5.96
N GLU A 28 12.70 11.07 5.15
CA GLU A 28 13.19 12.38 4.71
C GLU A 28 12.12 13.13 3.92
N ALA A 29 11.50 12.47 2.94
CA ALA A 29 10.44 13.08 2.14
C ALA A 29 9.13 13.24 2.92
N GLY A 30 8.84 12.34 3.86
CA GLY A 30 7.67 12.41 4.74
C GLY A 30 7.72 13.59 5.71
N GLY A 31 8.90 13.89 6.25
CA GLY A 31 9.13 14.94 7.25
C GLY A 31 9.13 16.37 6.72
N LEU A 32 9.11 16.59 5.41
CA LEU A 32 9.05 17.94 4.84
C LEU A 32 7.67 18.59 5.10
N GLU A 33 7.58 19.90 5.30
CA GLU A 33 6.29 20.61 5.42
C GLU A 33 5.93 21.43 4.18
N ILE A 34 6.26 20.90 3.00
CA ILE A 34 5.92 21.51 1.71
C ILE A 34 4.43 21.26 1.39
N ARG A 35 3.64 22.33 1.32
CA ARG A 35 2.24 22.31 0.88
C ARG A 35 2.16 22.03 -0.63
N ASP A 36 1.05 21.43 -1.07
CA ASP A 36 0.70 21.20 -2.49
C ASP A 36 1.58 20.25 -3.32
N VAL A 37 2.49 19.51 -2.67
CA VAL A 37 3.27 18.45 -3.34
C VAL A 37 2.74 17.07 -2.96
N ILE A 38 2.45 16.24 -3.96
CA ILE A 38 2.16 14.82 -3.75
C ILE A 38 3.48 14.11 -3.42
N ARG A 39 3.51 13.44 -2.27
CA ARG A 39 4.69 12.69 -1.82
C ARG A 39 4.41 11.22 -1.66
N GLY A 40 5.41 10.41 -1.99
CA GLY A 40 5.34 8.97 -1.85
C GLY A 40 4.37 8.28 -2.81
N ILE A 41 4.43 6.96 -2.76
CA ILE A 41 3.67 6.06 -3.61
C ILE A 41 2.29 5.86 -2.99
N TYR A 42 1.24 5.99 -3.79
CA TYR A 42 -0.11 5.65 -3.34
C TYR A 42 -0.18 4.14 -3.07
N LEU A 43 -0.54 3.77 -1.85
CA LEU A 43 -0.59 2.35 -1.45
C LEU A 43 -2.02 1.84 -1.47
N ALA A 44 -2.90 2.51 -0.73
CA ALA A 44 -4.27 2.10 -0.57
C ALA A 44 -5.16 3.23 -0.10
N LYS A 45 -6.47 3.03 -0.23
CA LYS A 45 -7.49 3.87 0.40
C LYS A 45 -8.23 3.08 1.46
N LYS A 46 -8.44 3.69 2.63
CA LYS A 46 -9.30 3.11 3.66
C LYS A 46 -10.77 3.27 3.27
N ALA A 47 -11.45 2.14 3.11
CA ALA A 47 -12.88 2.00 2.85
C ALA A 47 -13.62 1.58 4.14
N PRO A 48 -14.96 1.67 4.19
CA PRO A 48 -15.73 1.20 5.35
C PRO A 48 -15.50 -0.28 5.67
N TYR A 49 -15.26 -1.08 4.63
CA TYR A 49 -15.06 -2.52 4.70
C TYR A 49 -13.57 -2.91 4.57
N GLY A 50 -12.62 -2.04 4.90
CA GLY A 50 -11.19 -2.38 4.87
C GLY A 50 -10.33 -1.48 4.00
N TYR A 51 -9.45 -2.08 3.20
CA TYR A 51 -8.49 -1.37 2.36
C TYR A 51 -8.67 -1.74 0.89
N ILE A 52 -8.78 -0.73 0.04
CA ILE A 52 -8.69 -0.88 -1.42
C ILE A 52 -7.24 -0.60 -1.80
N ILE A 53 -6.52 -1.64 -2.20
CA ILE A 53 -5.13 -1.54 -2.67
C ILE A 53 -5.11 -0.89 -4.07
N SER A 54 -4.15 -0.02 -4.29
CA SER A 54 -3.82 0.52 -5.62
C SER A 54 -2.89 -0.41 -6.39
N ILE A 55 -2.78 -0.24 -7.71
CA ILE A 55 -1.86 -1.04 -8.53
C ILE A 55 -0.42 -0.88 -8.03
N GLU A 56 0.04 0.33 -7.74
CA GLU A 56 1.39 0.57 -7.22
C GLU A 56 1.56 -0.04 -5.83
N GLY A 57 0.53 0.08 -4.99
CA GLY A 57 0.50 -0.54 -3.68
C GLY A 57 0.56 -2.07 -3.71
N SER A 58 0.04 -2.73 -4.76
CA SER A 58 0.08 -4.19 -4.85
C SER A 58 1.50 -4.72 -5.07
N PHE A 59 2.37 -3.99 -5.79
CA PHE A 59 3.79 -4.36 -5.94
C PHE A 59 4.58 -4.27 -4.63
N ILE A 60 4.15 -3.42 -3.70
CA ILE A 60 4.80 -3.23 -2.40
C ILE A 60 4.21 -4.23 -1.38
N VAL A 61 2.88 -4.21 -1.24
CA VAL A 61 2.16 -5.04 -0.28
C VAL A 61 2.18 -6.52 -0.69
N GLY A 62 1.99 -6.81 -1.97
CA GLY A 62 1.84 -8.17 -2.49
C GLY A 62 3.08 -9.04 -2.29
N LYS A 63 4.29 -8.45 -2.34
CA LYS A 63 5.55 -9.19 -2.11
C LYS A 63 5.66 -9.83 -0.73
N GLY A 64 5.01 -9.24 0.28
CA GLY A 64 5.02 -9.72 1.66
C GLY A 64 3.64 -10.07 2.18
N ALA A 65 2.65 -10.21 1.29
CA ALA A 65 1.30 -10.54 1.70
C ALA A 65 1.23 -12.01 2.12
N THR A 66 0.64 -12.27 3.29
CA THR A 66 0.48 -13.62 3.85
C THR A 66 -0.97 -13.94 4.19
N LYS A 67 -1.88 -12.99 3.98
CA LYS A 67 -3.33 -13.16 4.22
C LYS A 67 -4.13 -12.85 2.97
N HIS A 68 -5.17 -13.64 2.74
CA HIS A 68 -6.09 -13.50 1.61
C HIS A 68 -5.36 -13.48 0.25
N VAL A 69 -4.32 -14.32 0.14
CA VAL A 69 -3.54 -14.52 -1.09
C VAL A 69 -4.06 -15.76 -1.80
N VAL A 70 -4.14 -15.68 -3.13
CA VAL A 70 -4.40 -16.84 -3.99
C VAL A 70 -3.12 -17.08 -4.78
N GLU A 71 -2.54 -18.26 -4.62
CA GLU A 71 -1.43 -18.71 -5.46
C GLU A 71 -2.00 -19.22 -6.78
N LEU A 72 -1.44 -18.74 -7.88
CA LEU A 72 -1.82 -19.16 -9.22
C LEU A 72 -0.68 -19.98 -9.81
N ASP A 73 -1.02 -21.07 -10.48
CA ASP A 73 -0.09 -21.78 -11.35
C ASP A 73 0.04 -21.08 -12.72
N ASP A 74 0.97 -21.55 -13.55
CA ASP A 74 1.25 -20.97 -14.87
C ASP A 74 0.03 -21.01 -15.80
N GLU A 75 -0.80 -22.05 -15.70
CA GLU A 75 -2.01 -22.19 -16.50
C GLU A 75 -3.06 -21.14 -16.10
N GLN A 76 -3.27 -20.96 -14.80
CA GLN A 76 -4.19 -19.98 -14.23
C GLN A 76 -3.74 -18.54 -14.49
N PHE A 77 -2.43 -18.27 -14.50
CA PHE A 77 -1.90 -16.94 -14.79
C PHE A 77 -2.02 -16.55 -16.27
N SER A 78 -2.01 -17.53 -17.17
CA SER A 78 -2.02 -17.32 -18.62
C SER A 78 -3.42 -17.06 -19.23
N ARG A 79 -4.48 -17.18 -18.43
CA ARG A 79 -5.89 -16.95 -18.83
C ARG A 79 -6.34 -15.52 -18.63
#